data_AF-A0A7C4B8A6-F1
#
_entry.id   AF-A0A7C4B8A6-F1
#
_cell.length_a   1.000
_cell.length_b   1.000
_cell.length_c   1.000
_cell.angle_alpha   90.00
_cell.angle_beta   90.00
_cell.angle_gamma   90.00
#
_symmetry.space_group_name_H-M   'P 1'
#
loop_
_entity.id
_entity.type
_entity.pdbx_description
1 polymer ?
#
loop_
_entity_poly.entity_id
_entity_poly.type
_entity_poly.pdbx_seq_one_letter_code
_entity_poly.pdbx_strand_id
1 'polypeptide(L)'
;MKAPDKNTIKTLVHTAVESYAQGFQARHEGEVDNPEGTINMKIHNVFIEALGKEIQYYTALVRSLDSSLGNMLESLAINIASLSFEVKRNVEGPLKVEQTRIIAELLEKYKRHEIRPSVKDYQVLRSLAGKDKAPIKRHDSDYYLIDRETNAHYLIELKIGGDLDNKKARSEKEAILEQFAILSNVLSLKTNIKIFFATAYNRYGENKPWRQERVRQFFADEELLIGKDFWNFVCRSNEGYKIVLEAYRESAPIIKRALDSIKKTYLG
;
A
#
# COMPACT_ATOMS: atom_id res chain seq x y z
N MET A 1 14.20 -9.71 20.59
CA MET A 1 13.48 -8.72 19.75
C MET A 1 12.25 -8.25 20.50
N LYS A 2 12.07 -6.95 20.72
CA LYS A 2 10.93 -6.42 21.46
C LYS A 2 9.87 -5.92 20.47
N ALA A 3 8.78 -6.65 20.32
CA ALA A 3 7.63 -6.17 19.59
C ALA A 3 7.09 -4.88 20.26
N PRO A 4 6.46 -3.97 19.50
CA PRO A 4 5.79 -2.82 20.09
C PRO A 4 4.74 -3.27 21.11
N ASP A 5 4.52 -2.43 22.12
CA ASP A 5 3.49 -2.70 23.11
C ASP A 5 2.10 -2.79 22.47
N LYS A 6 1.30 -3.78 22.87
CA LYS A 6 -0.02 -4.04 22.31
C LYS A 6 -0.94 -2.84 22.48
N ASN A 7 -0.91 -2.17 23.64
CA ASN A 7 -1.77 -1.03 23.90
C ASN A 7 -1.38 0.16 23.02
N THR A 8 -0.09 0.38 22.77
CA THR A 8 0.37 1.39 21.80
C THR A 8 -0.23 1.17 20.41
N ILE A 9 -0.20 -0.07 19.90
CA ILE A 9 -0.82 -0.39 18.59
C ILE A 9 -2.32 -0.12 18.63
N LYS A 10 -3.03 -0.57 19.68
CA LYS A 10 -4.46 -0.31 19.83
C LYS A 10 -4.78 1.19 19.82
N THR A 11 -4.03 1.99 20.58
CA THR A 11 -4.19 3.45 20.63
C THR A 11 -4.00 4.08 19.25
N LEU A 12 -2.96 3.69 18.51
CA LEU A 12 -2.75 4.20 17.14
C LEU A 12 -3.96 3.89 16.22
N VAL A 13 -4.51 2.68 16.33
CA VAL A 13 -5.69 2.29 15.54
C VAL A 13 -6.91 3.12 15.94
N HIS A 14 -7.20 3.27 17.25
CA HIS A 14 -8.32 4.08 17.73
C HIS A 14 -8.22 5.52 17.25
N THR A 15 -7.06 6.16 17.44
CA THR A 15 -6.84 7.56 17.02
C THR A 15 -6.96 7.72 15.50
N ALA A 16 -6.42 6.79 14.71
CA ALA A 16 -6.54 6.83 13.26
C ALA A 16 -8.00 6.72 12.79
N VAL A 17 -8.78 5.80 13.37
CA VAL A 17 -10.20 5.62 13.04
C VAL A 17 -11.03 6.83 13.46
N GLU A 18 -10.79 7.37 14.64
CA GLU A 18 -11.52 8.54 15.15
C GLU A 18 -11.26 9.78 14.29
N SER A 19 -9.98 10.07 14.03
CA SER A 19 -9.57 11.23 13.21
C SER A 19 -10.12 11.11 11.79
N TYR A 20 -10.07 9.91 11.21
CA TYR A 20 -10.67 9.63 9.91
C TYR A 20 -12.18 9.86 9.90
N ALA A 21 -12.91 9.28 10.86
CA ALA A 21 -14.37 9.39 10.90
C ALA A 21 -14.81 10.86 11.05
N GLN A 22 -14.17 11.62 11.95
CA GLN A 22 -14.47 13.03 12.16
C GLN A 22 -14.19 13.87 10.92
N GLY A 23 -13.01 13.70 10.30
CA GLY A 23 -12.64 14.43 9.08
C GLY A 23 -13.51 14.05 7.87
N PHE A 24 -13.84 12.76 7.74
CA PHE A 24 -14.70 12.27 6.67
C PHE A 24 -16.13 12.81 6.81
N GLN A 25 -16.68 12.81 8.03
CA GLN A 25 -17.99 13.41 8.33
C GLN A 25 -18.00 14.91 8.04
N ALA A 26 -17.11 15.66 8.68
CA ALA A 26 -17.07 17.12 8.59
C ALA A 26 -16.93 17.61 7.15
N ARG A 27 -16.09 16.94 6.35
CA ARG A 27 -15.93 17.27 4.92
C ARG A 27 -17.24 17.15 4.15
N HIS A 28 -17.92 16.00 4.24
CA HIS A 28 -19.12 15.77 3.43
C HIS A 28 -20.32 16.59 3.93
N GLU A 29 -20.49 16.72 5.24
CA GLU A 29 -21.57 17.55 5.79
C GLU A 29 -21.35 19.03 5.47
N GLY A 30 -20.10 19.51 5.48
CA GLY A 30 -19.76 20.88 5.06
C GLY A 30 -19.89 21.12 3.55
N GLU A 31 -19.91 20.06 2.74
CA GLU A 31 -20.07 20.10 1.28
C GLU A 31 -21.54 19.97 0.83
N VAL A 32 -22.51 19.84 1.76
CA VAL A 32 -23.93 19.55 1.42
C VAL A 32 -24.54 20.60 0.48
N ASP A 33 -24.27 21.88 0.73
CA ASP A 33 -24.77 23.01 -0.06
C ASP A 33 -23.79 23.47 -1.15
N ASN A 34 -22.63 22.80 -1.28
CA ASN A 34 -21.63 23.13 -2.30
C ASN A 34 -21.95 22.36 -3.60
N PRO A 35 -22.30 23.03 -4.72
CA PRO A 35 -22.55 22.35 -5.99
C PRO A 35 -21.35 21.55 -6.49
N GLU A 36 -20.14 22.03 -6.18
CA GLU A 36 -18.86 21.39 -6.50
C GLU A 36 -18.38 20.42 -5.39
N GLY A 37 -19.25 20.08 -4.43
CA GLY A 37 -18.99 19.10 -3.39
C GLY A 37 -18.85 17.68 -3.94
N THR A 38 -18.14 16.81 -3.24
CA THR A 38 -17.78 15.45 -3.69
C THR A 38 -19.00 14.64 -4.14
N ILE A 39 -20.11 14.75 -3.41
CA ILE A 39 -21.36 14.05 -3.71
C ILE A 39 -22.17 14.80 -4.77
N ASN A 40 -22.20 16.12 -4.69
CA ASN A 40 -23.03 16.97 -5.54
C ASN A 40 -22.55 17.01 -7.00
N MET A 41 -21.23 17.08 -7.24
CA MET A 41 -20.65 17.03 -8.61
C MET A 41 -21.02 15.78 -9.39
N LYS A 42 -21.48 14.72 -8.71
CA LYS A 42 -21.82 13.47 -9.37
C LYS A 42 -23.00 13.61 -10.33
N ILE A 43 -23.83 14.65 -10.20
CA ILE A 43 -24.88 15.00 -11.18
C ILE A 43 -24.35 15.23 -12.60
N HIS A 44 -23.08 15.63 -12.75
CA HIS A 44 -22.49 15.85 -14.08
C HIS A 44 -22.26 14.54 -14.85
N ASN A 45 -22.32 13.40 -14.16
CA ASN A 45 -22.51 12.13 -14.84
C ASN A 45 -24.00 11.94 -15.14
N VAL A 46 -24.41 12.33 -16.35
CA VAL A 46 -25.80 12.28 -16.83
C VAL A 46 -26.45 10.88 -16.70
N PHE A 47 -25.65 9.81 -16.69
CA PHE A 47 -26.16 8.45 -16.51
C PHE A 47 -26.44 8.12 -15.04
N ILE A 48 -25.71 8.72 -14.10
CA ILE A 48 -25.96 8.57 -12.66
C ILE A 48 -27.08 9.51 -12.22
N GLU A 49 -27.13 10.72 -12.78
CA GLU A 49 -28.18 11.70 -12.53
C GLU A 49 -29.56 11.13 -12.86
N ALA A 50 -29.71 10.47 -14.02
CA ALA A 50 -30.94 9.81 -14.42
C ALA A 50 -31.41 8.69 -13.46
N LEU A 51 -30.54 8.18 -12.59
CA LEU A 51 -30.87 7.16 -11.57
C LEU A 51 -31.35 7.77 -10.24
N GLY A 52 -31.33 9.10 -10.13
CA GLY A 52 -31.82 9.84 -8.97
C GLY A 52 -30.82 10.02 -7.83
N LYS A 53 -31.22 10.87 -6.86
CA LYS A 53 -30.35 11.36 -5.77
C LYS A 53 -29.79 10.26 -4.87
N GLU A 54 -30.56 9.20 -4.61
CA GLU A 54 -30.10 8.10 -3.76
C GLU A 54 -28.94 7.32 -4.41
N ILE A 55 -29.05 7.00 -5.70
CA ILE A 55 -27.98 6.31 -6.43
C ILE A 55 -26.76 7.22 -6.60
N GLN A 56 -26.99 8.51 -6.88
CA GLN A 56 -25.93 9.51 -6.89
C GLN A 56 -25.16 9.52 -5.56
N TYR A 57 -25.87 9.58 -4.43
CA TYR A 57 -25.28 9.55 -3.09
C TYR A 57 -24.41 8.31 -2.88
N TYR A 58 -24.97 7.10 -3.08
CA TYR A 58 -24.22 5.87 -2.81
C TYR A 58 -22.98 5.75 -3.70
N THR A 59 -23.10 6.05 -5.00
CA THR A 59 -21.97 5.91 -5.93
C THR A 59 -20.85 6.91 -5.66
N ALA A 60 -21.17 8.12 -5.22
CA ALA A 60 -20.17 9.12 -4.85
C ALA A 60 -19.53 8.80 -3.50
N LEU A 61 -20.35 8.48 -2.48
CA LEU A 61 -19.87 8.22 -1.13
C LEU A 61 -18.97 6.99 -1.07
N VAL A 62 -19.36 5.86 -1.69
CA VAL A 62 -18.55 4.63 -1.67
C VAL A 62 -17.17 4.87 -2.30
N ARG A 63 -17.12 5.57 -3.43
CA ARG A 63 -15.83 5.91 -4.06
C ARG A 63 -14.96 6.79 -3.17
N SER A 64 -15.56 7.76 -2.48
CA SER A 64 -14.83 8.61 -1.54
C SER A 64 -14.35 7.82 -0.31
N LEU A 65 -15.20 6.93 0.21
CA LEU A 65 -14.91 6.02 1.31
C LEU A 65 -13.74 5.12 0.96
N ASP A 66 -13.79 4.37 -0.15
CA ASP A 66 -12.74 3.44 -0.56
C ASP A 66 -11.36 4.12 -0.66
N SER A 67 -11.30 5.28 -1.30
CA SER A 67 -10.04 6.01 -1.46
C SER A 67 -9.52 6.56 -0.13
N SER A 68 -10.37 7.23 0.64
CA SER A 68 -9.93 7.89 1.88
C SER A 68 -9.65 6.90 3.02
N LEU A 69 -10.41 5.81 3.09
CA LEU A 69 -10.15 4.71 4.02
C LEU A 69 -8.83 4.02 3.69
N GLY A 70 -8.53 3.85 2.40
CA GLY A 70 -7.24 3.34 1.95
C GLY A 70 -6.08 4.20 2.47
N ASN A 71 -6.13 5.51 2.25
CA ASN A 71 -5.10 6.44 2.74
C ASN A 71 -4.94 6.40 4.27
N MET A 72 -6.03 6.21 5.02
CA MET A 72 -5.96 6.05 6.48
C MET A 72 -5.24 4.76 6.88
N LEU A 73 -5.54 3.63 6.22
CA LEU A 73 -4.87 2.35 6.48
C LEU A 73 -3.37 2.40 6.14
N GLU A 74 -3.01 3.05 5.04
CA GLU A 74 -1.61 3.28 4.67
C GLU A 74 -0.88 4.10 5.74
N SER A 75 -1.46 5.24 6.13
CA SER A 75 -0.89 6.10 7.16
C SER A 75 -0.75 5.38 8.51
N LEU A 76 -1.75 4.57 8.87
CA LEU A 76 -1.73 3.73 10.08
C LEU A 76 -0.59 2.70 10.02
N ALA A 77 -0.41 2.00 8.90
CA ALA A 77 0.67 1.04 8.75
C ALA A 77 2.05 1.68 8.86
N ILE A 78 2.25 2.88 8.30
CA ILE A 78 3.49 3.67 8.45
C ILE A 78 3.75 4.02 9.92
N ASN A 79 2.72 4.48 10.64
CA ASN A 79 2.84 4.85 12.04
C ASN A 79 3.20 3.65 12.93
N ILE A 80 2.58 2.48 12.67
CA ILE A 80 2.91 1.23 13.37
C ILE A 80 4.33 0.79 13.03
N ALA A 81 4.73 0.79 11.76
CA ALA A 81 6.07 0.39 11.34
C ALA A 81 7.16 1.26 12.00
N SER A 82 6.90 2.56 12.19
CA SER A 82 7.83 3.50 12.83
C SER A 82 8.20 3.14 14.28
N LEU A 83 7.40 2.31 14.95
CA LEU A 83 7.70 1.78 16.28
C LEU A 83 8.88 0.80 16.27
N SER A 84 9.15 0.14 15.14
CA SER A 84 10.14 -0.94 15.01
C SER A 84 11.18 -0.74 13.90
N PHE A 85 10.89 0.14 12.94
CA PHE A 85 11.72 0.40 11.77
C PHE A 85 12.08 1.88 11.70
N GLU A 86 13.21 2.21 11.08
CA GLU A 86 13.38 3.54 10.47
C GLU A 86 12.57 3.55 9.17
N VAL A 87 11.72 4.57 9.00
CA VAL A 87 10.81 4.67 7.85
C VAL A 87 11.24 5.81 6.95
N LYS A 88 11.39 5.50 5.66
CA LYS A 88 11.65 6.45 4.58
C LYS A 88 10.57 6.32 3.51
N ARG A 89 10.39 7.38 2.71
CA ARG A 89 9.40 7.48 1.63
C ARG A 89 10.01 7.66 0.24
N ASN A 90 11.33 7.51 0.14
CA ASN A 90 12.02 7.54 -1.13
C ASN A 90 13.34 6.78 -1.00
N VAL A 91 13.88 6.43 -2.15
CA VAL A 91 15.29 6.07 -2.31
C VAL A 91 15.92 7.04 -3.28
N GLU A 92 17.19 7.34 -3.05
CA GLU A 92 17.96 8.23 -3.92
C GLU A 92 19.36 7.66 -4.10
N GLY A 93 19.82 7.66 -5.35
CA GLY A 93 21.14 7.17 -5.67
C GLY A 93 21.33 6.93 -7.17
N PRO A 94 22.50 6.41 -7.57
CA PRO A 94 22.80 6.17 -8.97
C PRO A 94 21.92 5.04 -9.54
N LEU A 95 21.40 5.21 -10.75
CA LEU A 95 20.71 4.15 -11.51
C LEU A 95 21.35 4.02 -12.89
N LYS A 96 21.94 2.86 -13.19
CA LYS A 96 22.62 2.62 -14.47
C LYS A 96 21.60 2.29 -15.56
N VAL A 97 21.84 2.78 -16.78
CA VAL A 97 21.04 2.43 -17.98
C VAL A 97 20.98 0.91 -18.17
N GLU A 98 22.09 0.22 -17.92
CA GLU A 98 22.17 -1.24 -17.98
C GLU A 98 21.26 -1.94 -16.97
N GLN A 99 21.09 -1.38 -15.75
CA GLN A 99 20.16 -1.93 -14.76
C GLN A 99 18.71 -1.77 -15.24
N THR A 100 18.35 -0.61 -15.80
CA THR A 100 17.02 -0.38 -16.39
C THR A 100 16.75 -1.34 -17.55
N ARG A 101 17.75 -1.61 -18.40
CA ARG A 101 17.63 -2.58 -19.50
C ARG A 101 17.36 -3.99 -18.97
N ILE A 102 18.10 -4.45 -17.97
CA ILE A 102 17.91 -5.77 -17.35
C ILE A 102 16.53 -5.87 -16.72
N ILE A 103 16.06 -4.83 -16.02
CA ILE A 103 14.71 -4.79 -15.45
C ILE A 103 13.66 -4.95 -16.56
N ALA A 104 13.78 -4.19 -17.66
CA ALA A 104 12.84 -4.28 -18.78
C ALA A 104 12.82 -5.67 -19.44
N GLU A 105 13.98 -6.28 -19.66
CA GLU A 105 14.10 -7.64 -20.18
C GLU A 105 13.48 -8.67 -19.24
N LEU A 106 13.72 -8.53 -17.93
CA LEU A 106 13.18 -9.42 -16.92
C LEU A 106 11.65 -9.37 -16.89
N LEU A 107 11.08 -8.16 -16.88
CA LEU A 107 9.64 -7.94 -16.90
C LEU A 107 8.98 -8.47 -18.18
N GLU A 108 9.67 -8.40 -19.32
CA GLU A 108 9.15 -8.96 -20.57
C GLU A 108 9.15 -10.50 -20.54
N LYS A 109 10.19 -11.14 -19.97
CA LYS A 109 10.21 -12.60 -19.76
C LYS A 109 9.09 -13.07 -18.85
N TYR A 110 8.81 -12.35 -17.76
CA TYR A 110 7.66 -12.60 -16.87
C TYR A 110 6.33 -12.45 -17.60
N LYS A 111 6.18 -11.36 -18.36
CA LYS A 111 4.98 -11.09 -19.15
C LYS A 111 4.69 -12.19 -20.19
N ARG A 112 5.73 -12.76 -20.79
CA ARG A 112 5.63 -13.86 -21.77
C ARG A 112 5.56 -15.25 -21.14
N HIS A 113 5.61 -15.34 -19.81
CA HIS A 113 5.71 -16.60 -19.07
C HIS A 113 6.89 -17.48 -19.47
N GLU A 114 7.97 -16.88 -19.99
CA GLU A 114 9.21 -17.60 -20.32
C GLU A 114 9.89 -18.13 -19.05
N ILE A 115 9.77 -17.37 -17.94
CA ILE A 115 10.22 -17.75 -16.61
C ILE A 115 9.16 -17.36 -15.58
N ARG A 116 9.16 -18.02 -14.42
CA ARG A 116 8.38 -17.61 -13.25
C ARG A 116 9.21 -16.67 -12.37
N PRO A 117 8.62 -15.60 -11.81
CA PRO A 117 9.34 -14.69 -10.92
C PRO A 117 10.00 -15.41 -9.75
N SER A 118 11.26 -15.07 -9.48
CA SER A 118 12.02 -15.52 -8.32
C SER A 118 12.89 -14.39 -7.77
N VAL A 119 13.13 -14.42 -6.46
CA VAL A 119 14.07 -13.51 -5.78
C VAL A 119 15.47 -13.55 -6.40
N LYS A 120 15.87 -14.69 -6.98
CA LYS A 120 17.19 -14.87 -7.61
C LYS A 120 17.36 -14.03 -8.88
N ASP A 121 16.28 -13.79 -9.62
CA ASP A 121 16.35 -13.22 -10.97
C ASP A 121 16.95 -11.81 -10.99
N TYR A 122 16.58 -10.99 -10.01
CA TYR A 122 17.03 -9.60 -9.93
C TYR A 122 18.29 -9.40 -9.08
N GLN A 123 18.88 -10.46 -8.50
CA GLN A 123 20.12 -10.32 -7.73
C GLN A 123 21.30 -9.87 -8.61
N VAL A 124 21.24 -10.11 -9.93
CA VAL A 124 22.23 -9.60 -10.89
C VAL A 124 22.33 -8.07 -10.87
N LEU A 125 21.26 -7.36 -10.49
CA LEU A 125 21.28 -5.90 -10.34
C LEU A 125 22.28 -5.44 -9.28
N ARG A 126 22.60 -6.30 -8.30
CA ARG A 126 23.61 -6.04 -7.25
C ARG A 126 25.03 -6.22 -7.75
N SER A 127 25.29 -7.21 -8.61
CA SER A 127 26.63 -7.47 -9.14
C SER A 127 27.15 -6.36 -10.06
N LEU A 128 26.25 -5.49 -10.54
CA LEU A 128 26.58 -4.34 -11.38
C LEU A 128 26.91 -3.08 -10.56
N ALA A 129 26.85 -3.16 -9.22
CA ALA A 129 27.25 -2.07 -8.34
C ALA A 129 28.76 -1.82 -8.48
N GLY A 130 29.13 -0.61 -8.91
CA GLY A 130 30.51 -0.24 -9.22
C GLY A 130 30.65 1.25 -9.54
N LYS A 131 31.89 1.75 -9.61
CA LYS A 131 32.25 3.19 -9.64
C LYS A 131 31.89 3.96 -10.93
N ASP A 132 31.21 3.35 -11.89
CA ASP A 132 30.81 4.04 -13.11
C ASP A 132 29.88 5.20 -12.78
N LYS A 133 30.13 6.36 -13.40
CA LYS A 133 29.24 7.53 -13.26
C LYS A 133 27.88 7.17 -13.83
N ALA A 134 26.86 7.16 -12.98
CA ALA A 134 25.46 7.02 -13.35
C ALA A 134 24.67 8.24 -12.85
N PRO A 135 23.60 8.64 -13.55
CA PRO A 135 22.76 9.74 -13.08
C PRO A 135 22.12 9.38 -11.73
N ILE A 136 22.07 10.36 -10.83
CA ILE A 136 21.32 10.24 -9.59
C ILE A 136 19.83 10.28 -9.93
N LYS A 137 19.11 9.29 -9.44
CA LYS A 137 17.66 9.18 -9.55
C LYS A 137 17.09 9.13 -8.15
N ARG A 138 15.99 9.83 -7.97
CA ARG A 138 15.12 9.69 -6.81
C ARG A 138 13.87 8.95 -7.26
N HIS A 139 13.46 7.98 -6.48
CA HIS A 139 12.21 7.25 -6.68
C HIS A 139 11.41 7.28 -5.37
N ASP A 140 10.17 7.75 -5.42
CA ASP A 140 9.29 7.74 -4.25
C ASP A 140 8.86 6.29 -3.94
N SER A 141 8.71 6.00 -2.65
CA SER A 141 8.44 4.65 -2.16
C SER A 141 7.29 4.73 -1.17
N ASP A 142 6.31 3.83 -1.28
CA ASP A 142 5.25 3.72 -0.28
C ASP A 142 5.87 3.43 1.10
N TYR A 143 6.74 2.41 1.17
CA TYR A 143 7.48 2.05 2.37
C TYR A 143 8.90 1.64 2.04
N TYR A 144 9.85 2.43 2.51
CA TYR A 144 11.23 2.00 2.68
C TYR A 144 11.52 1.86 4.18
N LEU A 145 11.54 0.61 4.66
CA LEU A 145 11.74 0.27 6.07
C LEU A 145 13.16 -0.27 6.28
N ILE A 146 13.84 0.25 7.30
CA ILE A 146 15.16 -0.24 7.72
C ILE A 146 15.02 -0.83 9.13
N ASP A 147 15.38 -2.10 9.27
CA ASP A 147 15.44 -2.77 10.56
C ASP A 147 16.65 -2.26 11.34
N ARG A 148 16.38 -1.58 12.46
CA ARG A 148 17.41 -0.99 13.32
C ARG A 148 18.35 -2.01 13.96
N GLU A 149 17.91 -3.27 14.10
CA GLU A 149 18.73 -4.32 14.72
C GLU A 149 19.57 -5.07 13.69
N THR A 150 18.97 -5.43 12.54
CA THR A 150 19.64 -6.28 11.54
C THR A 150 20.25 -5.50 10.38
N ASN A 151 19.95 -4.21 10.27
CA ASN A 151 20.24 -3.37 9.10
C ASN A 151 19.71 -3.99 7.79
N ALA A 152 18.60 -4.73 7.87
CA ALA A 152 17.88 -5.21 6.71
C ALA A 152 16.98 -4.10 6.14
N HIS A 153 16.95 -3.99 4.83
CA HIS A 153 16.19 -2.99 4.10
C HIS A 153 15.01 -3.66 3.39
N TYR A 154 13.83 -3.08 3.54
CA TYR A 154 12.60 -3.58 2.95
C TYR A 154 11.96 -2.48 2.13
N LEU A 155 11.80 -2.72 0.84
CA LEU A 155 10.98 -1.92 -0.05
C LEU A 155 9.62 -2.58 -0.15
N ILE A 156 8.54 -1.85 0.07
CA ILE A 156 7.18 -2.39 0.01
C ILE A 156 6.32 -1.47 -0.83
N GLU A 157 5.66 -2.04 -1.82
CA GLU A 157 4.58 -1.41 -2.57
C GLU A 157 3.25 -1.89 -1.99
N LEU A 158 2.41 -1.00 -1.47
CA LEU A 158 1.18 -1.38 -0.76
C LEU A 158 -0.05 -1.05 -1.59
N LYS A 159 -0.94 -2.03 -1.78
CA LYS A 159 -2.26 -1.81 -2.39
C LYS A 159 -3.37 -2.27 -1.45
N ILE A 160 -4.25 -1.34 -1.07
CA ILE A 160 -5.35 -1.65 -0.16
C ILE A 160 -6.34 -2.64 -0.79
N GLY A 161 -6.80 -2.39 -2.02
CA GLY A 161 -7.94 -3.10 -2.64
C GLY A 161 -7.65 -4.44 -3.33
N GLY A 162 -6.38 -4.85 -3.42
CA GLY A 162 -5.97 -6.16 -3.94
C GLY A 162 -6.34 -6.50 -5.39
N ASP A 163 -6.97 -5.62 -6.18
CA ASP A 163 -7.25 -5.85 -7.59
C ASP A 163 -6.34 -5.02 -8.50
N LEU A 164 -5.24 -5.63 -8.95
CA LEU A 164 -4.37 -5.04 -9.96
C LEU A 164 -4.61 -5.64 -11.34
N ASP A 165 -4.68 -4.79 -12.35
CA ASP A 165 -4.54 -5.21 -13.74
C ASP A 165 -3.07 -5.50 -14.11
N ASN A 166 -2.84 -6.15 -15.25
CA ASN A 166 -1.49 -6.56 -15.67
C ASN A 166 -0.56 -5.37 -15.90
N LYS A 167 -1.09 -4.24 -16.40
CA LYS A 167 -0.28 -3.05 -16.66
C LYS A 167 0.20 -2.47 -15.34
N LYS A 168 -0.69 -2.42 -14.34
CA LYS A 168 -0.36 -1.98 -12.99
C LYS A 168 0.61 -2.93 -12.29
N ALA A 169 0.35 -4.23 -12.26
CA ALA A 169 1.26 -5.18 -11.60
C ALA A 169 2.69 -5.14 -12.19
N ARG A 170 2.81 -5.00 -13.52
CA ARG A 170 4.09 -4.77 -14.18
C ARG A 170 4.75 -3.48 -13.73
N SER A 171 4.03 -2.35 -13.72
CA SER A 171 4.60 -1.06 -13.32
C SER A 171 5.01 -1.04 -11.85
N GLU A 172 4.26 -1.69 -10.97
CA GLU A 172 4.65 -1.83 -9.56
C GLU A 172 5.96 -2.62 -9.42
N LYS A 173 6.11 -3.72 -10.17
CA LYS A 173 7.35 -4.50 -10.16
C LYS A 173 8.52 -3.73 -10.75
N GLU A 174 8.29 -2.94 -11.80
CA GLU A 174 9.30 -2.06 -12.41
C GLU A 174 9.81 -1.04 -11.40
N ALA A 175 8.89 -0.29 -10.78
CA ALA A 175 9.18 0.72 -9.77
C ALA A 175 10.01 0.16 -8.60
N ILE A 176 9.60 -0.99 -8.04
CA ILE A 176 10.31 -1.57 -6.89
C ILE A 176 11.68 -2.15 -7.25
N LEU A 177 11.85 -2.64 -8.50
CA LEU A 177 13.15 -3.11 -8.99
C LEU A 177 14.12 -1.95 -9.27
N GLU A 178 13.63 -0.81 -9.74
CA GLU A 178 14.45 0.41 -9.86
C GLU A 178 14.90 0.89 -8.48
N GLN A 179 13.99 0.90 -7.49
CA GLN A 179 14.34 1.22 -6.11
C GLN A 179 15.40 0.26 -5.55
N PHE A 180 15.23 -1.05 -5.81
CA PHE A 180 16.21 -2.07 -5.42
C PHE A 180 17.58 -1.83 -6.07
N ALA A 181 17.62 -1.49 -7.36
CA ALA A 181 18.86 -1.18 -8.08
C ALA A 181 19.56 0.06 -7.52
N ILE A 182 18.80 1.12 -7.22
CA ILE A 182 19.31 2.34 -6.57
C ILE A 182 19.96 1.98 -5.22
N LEU A 183 19.24 1.27 -4.34
CA LEU A 183 19.79 0.86 -3.04
C LEU A 183 20.99 -0.07 -3.19
N SER A 184 21.00 -0.95 -4.20
CA SER A 184 22.12 -1.85 -4.46
C SER A 184 23.41 -1.12 -4.86
N ASN A 185 23.28 0.09 -5.43
CA ASN A 185 24.42 0.92 -5.80
C ASN A 185 24.94 1.80 -4.64
N VAL A 186 24.16 1.97 -3.58
CA VAL A 186 24.49 2.81 -2.42
C VAL A 186 24.91 1.95 -1.21
N LEU A 187 24.30 0.79 -1.04
CA LEU A 187 24.51 -0.11 0.10
C LEU A 187 25.57 -1.17 -0.20
N SER A 188 26.21 -1.67 0.85
CA SER A 188 27.14 -2.80 0.76
C SER A 188 26.49 -4.04 0.14
N LEU A 189 27.24 -4.83 -0.62
CA LEU A 189 26.79 -6.12 -1.17
C LEU A 189 26.33 -7.11 -0.09
N LYS A 190 26.80 -6.95 1.16
CA LYS A 190 26.39 -7.78 2.31
C LYS A 190 25.06 -7.34 2.92
N THR A 191 24.59 -6.13 2.63
CA THR A 191 23.34 -5.60 3.19
C THR A 191 22.14 -6.33 2.60
N ASN A 192 21.29 -6.87 3.46
CA ASN A 192 20.07 -7.55 3.04
C ASN A 192 19.05 -6.52 2.52
N ILE A 193 18.61 -6.67 1.28
CA ILE A 193 17.56 -5.84 0.67
C ILE A 193 16.49 -6.79 0.16
N LYS A 194 15.24 -6.60 0.60
CA LYS A 194 14.08 -7.35 0.13
C LYS A 194 13.04 -6.41 -0.44
N ILE A 195 12.30 -6.92 -1.41
CA ILE A 195 11.17 -6.23 -2.03
C ILE A 195 9.90 -7.00 -1.73
N PHE A 196 8.82 -6.28 -1.47
CA PHE A 196 7.52 -6.86 -1.19
C PHE A 196 6.41 -6.14 -1.94
N PHE A 197 5.48 -6.92 -2.46
CA PHE A 197 4.14 -6.47 -2.82
C PHE A 197 3.21 -6.78 -1.65
N ALA A 198 2.53 -5.76 -1.14
CA ALA A 198 1.67 -5.90 0.03
C ALA A 198 0.21 -5.55 -0.26
N THR A 199 -0.70 -6.21 0.46
CA THR A 199 -2.10 -5.77 0.55
C THR A 199 -2.57 -5.72 2.00
N ALA A 200 -3.43 -4.74 2.32
CA ALA A 200 -3.97 -4.61 3.67
C ALA A 200 -4.96 -5.74 4.05
N TYR A 201 -5.55 -6.40 3.05
CA TYR A 201 -6.40 -7.58 3.24
C TYR A 201 -6.28 -8.55 2.07
N ASN A 202 -6.69 -9.80 2.31
CA ASN A 202 -6.80 -10.79 1.25
C ASN A 202 -8.19 -10.73 0.59
N ARG A 203 -8.27 -10.32 -0.68
CA ARG A 203 -9.52 -10.24 -1.45
C ARG A 203 -10.26 -11.57 -1.59
N TYR A 204 -9.56 -12.70 -1.44
CA TYR A 204 -10.16 -14.04 -1.50
C TYR A 204 -10.59 -14.55 -0.12
N GLY A 205 -10.47 -13.71 0.92
CA GLY A 205 -10.69 -14.06 2.32
C GLY A 205 -9.39 -14.31 3.06
N GLU A 206 -9.31 -13.86 4.31
CA GLU A 206 -8.12 -14.02 5.13
C GLU A 206 -7.76 -15.51 5.31
N ASN A 207 -6.46 -15.83 5.27
CA ASN A 207 -5.91 -17.20 5.27
C ASN A 207 -6.24 -18.05 4.04
N LYS A 208 -6.90 -17.51 3.00
CA LYS A 208 -7.04 -18.22 1.72
C LYS A 208 -5.79 -17.99 0.85
N PRO A 209 -5.42 -18.94 -0.03
CA PRO A 209 -4.33 -18.73 -0.97
C PRO A 209 -4.59 -17.48 -1.82
N TRP A 210 -3.57 -16.63 -1.96
CA TRP A 210 -3.60 -15.54 -2.91
C TRP A 210 -3.51 -16.09 -4.33
N ARG A 211 -4.53 -15.83 -5.16
CA ARG A 211 -4.64 -16.42 -6.50
C ARG A 211 -4.67 -15.39 -7.63
N GLN A 212 -4.38 -14.13 -7.34
CA GLN A 212 -4.40 -13.11 -8.39
C GLN A 212 -3.23 -13.34 -9.35
N GLU A 213 -3.53 -13.99 -10.48
CA GLU A 213 -2.57 -14.35 -11.51
C GLU A 213 -1.75 -13.15 -12.00
N ARG A 214 -2.41 -12.01 -12.18
CA ARG A 214 -1.80 -10.76 -12.64
C ARG A 214 -0.64 -10.29 -11.77
N VAL A 215 -0.77 -10.45 -10.44
CA VAL A 215 0.30 -10.13 -9.48
C VAL A 215 1.36 -11.23 -9.50
N ARG A 216 0.93 -12.49 -9.43
CA ARG A 216 1.83 -13.66 -9.42
C ARG A 216 2.62 -13.86 -10.72
N GLN A 217 2.20 -13.19 -11.80
CA GLN A 217 2.94 -13.12 -13.04
C GLN A 217 4.24 -12.32 -12.90
N PHE A 218 4.29 -11.31 -12.02
CA PHE A 218 5.44 -10.41 -11.86
C PHE A 218 6.13 -10.51 -10.49
N PHE A 219 5.41 -10.98 -9.47
CA PHE A 219 5.92 -11.12 -8.10
C PHE A 219 6.02 -12.60 -7.71
N ALA A 220 7.14 -12.96 -7.09
CA ALA A 220 7.35 -14.29 -6.53
C ALA A 220 6.52 -14.47 -5.25
N ASP A 221 6.19 -15.71 -4.89
CA ASP A 221 5.38 -15.97 -3.69
C ASP A 221 6.10 -15.48 -2.41
N GLU A 222 7.44 -15.49 -2.37
CA GLU A 222 8.26 -14.95 -1.27
C GLU A 222 8.25 -13.41 -1.17
N GLU A 223 7.74 -12.72 -2.20
CA GLU A 223 7.63 -11.26 -2.23
C GLU A 223 6.22 -10.80 -1.83
N LEU A 224 5.31 -11.69 -1.48
CA LEU A 224 3.92 -11.34 -1.16
C LEU A 224 3.72 -11.18 0.34
N LEU A 225 3.27 -10.00 0.77
CA LEU A 225 2.79 -9.71 2.12
C LEU A 225 1.29 -9.42 2.06
N ILE A 226 0.46 -10.46 2.13
CA ILE A 226 -0.99 -10.33 1.92
C ILE A 226 -1.74 -10.36 3.25
N GLY A 227 -2.55 -9.34 3.51
CA GLY A 227 -3.44 -9.30 4.68
C GLY A 227 -2.68 -9.51 5.99
N LYS A 228 -2.94 -10.66 6.64
CA LYS A 228 -2.28 -11.04 7.89
C LYS A 228 -0.76 -10.92 7.85
N ASP A 229 -0.13 -11.35 6.76
CA ASP A 229 1.34 -11.36 6.69
C ASP A 229 1.91 -9.94 6.65
N PHE A 230 1.23 -9.02 5.96
CA PHE A 230 1.57 -7.59 5.97
C PHE A 230 1.46 -6.98 7.36
N TRP A 231 0.31 -7.14 8.03
CA TRP A 231 0.10 -6.54 9.34
C TRP A 231 1.03 -7.13 10.40
N ASN A 232 1.29 -8.44 10.34
CA ASN A 232 2.26 -9.08 11.21
C ASN A 232 3.68 -8.55 10.99
N PHE A 233 4.05 -8.33 9.73
CA PHE A 233 5.35 -7.78 9.35
C PHE A 233 5.53 -6.35 9.90
N VAL A 234 4.62 -5.42 9.61
CA VAL A 234 4.76 -4.02 10.07
C VAL A 234 4.66 -3.88 11.60
N CYS A 235 3.94 -4.78 12.27
CA CYS A 235 3.88 -4.83 13.73
C CYS A 235 5.09 -5.53 14.36
N ARG A 236 5.99 -6.15 13.58
CA ARG A 236 7.07 -7.03 14.07
C ARG A 236 6.55 -8.09 15.07
N SER A 237 5.38 -8.66 14.80
CA SER A 237 4.66 -9.57 15.69
C SER A 237 3.75 -10.54 14.94
N ASN A 238 3.78 -11.83 15.29
CA ASN A 238 2.87 -12.83 14.71
C ASN A 238 1.38 -12.62 15.08
N GLU A 239 1.12 -11.79 16.09
CA GLU A 239 -0.23 -11.40 16.53
C GLU A 239 -0.63 -9.99 16.02
N GLY A 240 0.24 -9.34 15.23
CA GLY A 240 0.03 -7.95 14.77
C GLY A 240 -1.30 -7.74 14.05
N TYR A 241 -1.61 -8.61 13.09
CA TYR A 241 -2.89 -8.60 12.38
C TYR A 241 -4.09 -8.65 13.32
N LYS A 242 -4.05 -9.58 14.29
CA LYS A 242 -5.14 -9.77 15.24
C LYS A 242 -5.33 -8.52 16.10
N ILE A 243 -4.23 -7.97 16.62
CA ILE A 243 -4.27 -6.76 17.46
C ILE A 243 -4.87 -5.57 16.69
N VAL A 244 -4.40 -5.33 15.47
CA VAL A 244 -4.89 -4.25 14.61
C VAL A 244 -6.37 -4.43 14.30
N LEU A 245 -6.77 -5.64 13.90
CA LEU A 245 -8.15 -5.92 13.51
C LEU A 245 -9.12 -5.86 14.71
N GLU A 246 -8.71 -6.34 15.88
CA GLU A 246 -9.50 -6.22 17.12
C GLU A 246 -9.75 -4.74 17.45
N ALA A 247 -8.69 -3.92 17.48
CA ALA A 247 -8.82 -2.48 17.76
C ALA A 247 -9.65 -1.75 16.70
N TYR A 248 -9.49 -2.12 15.43
CA TYR A 248 -10.27 -1.53 14.33
C TYR A 248 -11.75 -1.87 14.49
N ARG A 249 -12.09 -3.13 14.83
CA ARG A 249 -13.48 -3.55 15.08
C ARG A 249 -14.10 -2.86 16.29
N GLU A 250 -13.32 -2.69 17.37
CA GLU A 250 -13.73 -1.91 18.56
C GLU A 250 -14.06 -0.45 18.16
N SER A 251 -13.34 0.13 17.19
CA SER A 251 -13.50 1.51 16.72
C SER A 251 -14.51 1.70 15.59
N ALA A 252 -14.82 0.64 14.83
CA ALA A 252 -15.65 0.69 13.64
C ALA A 252 -17.04 1.36 13.85
N PRO A 253 -17.71 1.26 15.01
CA PRO A 253 -18.95 2.00 15.26
C PRO A 253 -18.82 3.52 15.07
N ILE A 254 -17.63 4.11 15.23
CA ILE A 254 -17.39 5.54 15.02
C ILE A 254 -17.58 5.90 13.53
N ILE A 255 -16.97 5.12 12.62
CA ILE A 255 -17.14 5.31 11.17
C ILE A 255 -18.61 5.10 10.78
N LYS A 256 -19.27 4.08 11.34
CA LYS A 256 -20.70 3.82 11.05
C LYS A 256 -21.57 5.02 11.39
N ARG A 257 -21.41 5.61 12.58
CA ARG A 257 -22.15 6.82 12.98
C ARG A 257 -21.89 8.00 12.05
N ALA A 258 -20.63 8.20 11.63
CA ALA A 258 -20.29 9.24 10.66
C ALA A 258 -21.01 9.02 9.32
N LEU A 259 -21.01 7.79 8.79
CA LEU A 259 -21.71 7.44 7.55
C LEU A 259 -23.23 7.63 7.67
N ASP A 260 -23.83 7.23 8.79
CA ASP A 260 -25.26 7.41 9.05
C ASP A 260 -25.63 8.90 9.10
N SER A 261 -24.78 9.72 9.73
CA SER A 261 -24.95 11.19 9.79
C SER A 261 -24.89 11.82 8.40
N ILE A 262 -23.86 11.48 7.61
CA ILE A 262 -23.75 11.95 6.22
C ILE A 262 -24.97 11.50 5.41
N LYS A 263 -25.43 10.25 5.56
CA LYS A 263 -26.61 9.75 4.84
C LYS A 263 -27.86 10.57 5.16
N LYS A 264 -28.10 10.80 6.44
CA LYS A 264 -29.22 11.62 6.92
C LYS A 264 -29.18 13.03 6.34
N THR A 265 -27.99 13.64 6.32
CA THR A 265 -27.78 14.99 5.78
C THR A 265 -28.15 15.10 4.29
N TYR A 266 -27.85 14.08 3.49
CA TYR A 266 -28.11 14.12 2.04
C TYR A 266 -29.46 13.54 1.61
N LEU A 267 -30.00 12.56 2.34
CA LEU A 267 -31.18 11.80 1.92
C LEU A 267 -32.42 11.97 2.84
N GLY A 268 -32.27 12.57 4.02
CA GLY A 268 -33.35 12.74 5.01
C GLY A 268 -33.43 11.61 6.01
#